data_AF-A0A1G0YPW9-F1
#
_entry.id   AF-A0A1G0YPW9-F1
#
_cell.length_a   1.000
_cell.length_b   1.000
_cell.length_c   1.000
_cell.angle_alpha   90.00
_cell.angle_beta   90.00
_cell.angle_gamma   90.00
#
_symmetry.space_group_name_H-M   'P 1'
#
loop_
_entity.id
_entity.type
_entity.pdbx_description
1 polymer ?
#
loop_
_entity_poly.entity_id
_entity_poly.type
_entity_poly.pdbx_seq_one_letter_code
_entity_poly.pdbx_strand_id
1 'polypeptide(L)'
;MKKGYGAFSTGNANDFVEKSYDYFEVYFHASWWGARKASTNDSNSKLLNINGEPCGVGDFLFRNASKTSKGSADYSRSPFVTSGTEISNAIIDLPIRTMIYSCVYYSRNNINSYVDFKGVNGGFSSKCRPAEINVGKWKAIDQTLRNTIDKDGKIWVRIARKMVLAPFDLKWDPDKNGGTWKW
;
A
#
# COMPACT_ATOMS: atom_id res chain seq x y z
N MET A 1 35.95 -4.08 11.11
CA MET A 1 35.37 -2.75 10.79
C MET A 1 34.16 -2.49 11.69
N LYS A 2 34.02 -1.24 12.13
CA LYS A 2 33.23 -0.80 13.30
C LYS A 2 31.73 -1.14 13.20
N LYS A 3 31.22 -1.94 14.15
CA LYS A 3 29.78 -1.98 14.49
C LYS A 3 29.46 -0.72 15.27
N GLY A 4 28.63 0.16 14.71
CA GLY A 4 28.14 1.34 15.41
C GLY A 4 27.26 0.93 16.58
N TYR A 5 27.72 1.21 17.81
CA TYR A 5 26.93 1.16 19.03
C TYR A 5 26.07 2.43 19.09
N GLY A 6 24.75 2.29 18.94
CA GLY A 6 23.78 3.34 19.25
C GLY A 6 23.26 3.16 20.68
N ALA A 7 23.66 4.07 21.57
CA ALA A 7 23.38 4.05 23.00
C ALA A 7 21.93 4.47 23.36
N PHE A 8 21.49 4.01 24.54
CA PHE A 8 20.14 4.07 25.10
C PHE A 8 19.87 5.33 25.98
N SER A 9 18.56 5.58 26.24
CA SER A 9 17.92 6.36 27.34
C SER A 9 17.76 7.89 27.13
N THR A 10 16.61 8.57 27.36
CA THR A 10 15.36 8.25 28.10
C THR A 10 14.17 9.21 27.81
N GLY A 11 12.97 8.75 28.18
CA GLY A 11 11.81 9.57 28.60
C GLY A 11 10.57 8.72 28.97
N ASN A 12 10.42 7.56 28.32
CA ASN A 12 9.59 6.42 28.73
C ASN A 12 10.31 5.18 28.16
N ALA A 13 10.71 4.22 29.01
CA ALA A 13 11.89 3.37 28.79
C ALA A 13 11.76 2.25 27.73
N ASN A 14 10.57 2.06 27.14
CA ASN A 14 10.19 0.78 26.55
C ASN A 14 10.01 0.74 25.03
N ASP A 15 10.07 1.86 24.32
CA ASP A 15 9.90 1.85 22.86
C ASP A 15 11.10 2.52 22.18
N PHE A 16 12.21 1.77 22.08
CA PHE A 16 13.18 2.07 21.02
C PHE A 16 12.52 1.75 19.69
N VAL A 17 12.55 2.72 18.78
CA VAL A 17 11.97 2.58 17.45
C VAL A 17 13.08 2.74 16.42
N GLU A 18 13.45 1.63 15.79
CA GLU A 18 14.29 1.69 14.59
C GLU A 18 13.40 2.02 13.39
N LYS A 19 13.85 2.94 12.55
CA LYS A 19 13.14 3.38 11.34
C LYS A 19 14.07 3.34 10.15
N SER A 20 13.56 2.86 9.02
CA SER A 20 14.25 2.97 7.74
C SER A 20 13.27 3.18 6.62
N TYR A 21 13.77 3.81 5.56
CA TYR A 21 13.05 4.04 4.32
C TYR A 21 13.83 3.43 3.18
N ASP A 22 13.10 2.87 2.24
CA ASP A 22 13.64 2.35 0.98
C ASP A 22 12.57 2.57 -0.11
N TYR A 23 12.73 1.96 -1.27
CA TYR A 23 11.82 2.07 -2.39
C TYR A 23 11.14 0.74 -2.71
N PHE A 24 9.95 0.84 -3.30
CA PHE A 24 9.15 -0.28 -3.75
C PHE A 24 8.47 0.08 -5.07
N GLU A 25 8.23 -0.89 -5.94
CA GLU A 25 7.51 -0.66 -7.19
C GLU A 25 6.10 -1.22 -7.10
N VAL A 26 5.11 -0.37 -7.32
CA VAL A 26 3.71 -0.77 -7.46
C VAL A 26 3.38 -0.78 -8.94
N TYR A 27 3.00 -1.94 -9.47
CA TYR A 27 2.61 -2.07 -10.87
C TYR A 27 1.11 -1.78 -11.05
N PHE A 28 0.78 -0.80 -11.90
CA PHE A 28 -0.59 -0.31 -12.08
C PHE A 28 -1.34 -1.13 -13.13
N HIS A 29 -1.75 -2.35 -12.78
CA HIS A 29 -2.43 -3.25 -13.73
C HIS A 29 -3.70 -2.64 -14.33
N ALA A 30 -3.87 -2.68 -15.65
CA ALA A 30 -5.10 -2.25 -16.35
C ALA A 30 -6.39 -2.83 -15.75
N SER A 31 -6.32 -4.06 -15.24
CA SER A 31 -7.44 -4.74 -14.60
C SER A 31 -7.99 -4.04 -13.34
N TRP A 32 -7.20 -3.20 -12.66
CA TRP A 32 -7.64 -2.41 -11.51
C TRP A 32 -8.58 -1.27 -11.90
N TRP A 33 -8.54 -0.82 -13.17
CA TRP A 33 -9.43 0.18 -13.76
C TRP A 33 -10.52 -0.47 -14.65
N GLY A 34 -10.62 -1.80 -14.66
CA GLY A 34 -11.54 -2.52 -15.53
C GLY A 34 -11.19 -2.40 -17.00
N ALA A 35 -9.95 -2.04 -17.32
CA ALA A 35 -9.44 -1.94 -18.67
C ALA A 35 -8.77 -3.26 -19.10
N ARG A 36 -8.78 -3.51 -20.41
CA ARG A 36 -8.06 -4.60 -21.07
C ARG A 36 -7.40 -4.11 -22.35
N LYS A 37 -6.49 -4.92 -22.89
CA LYS A 37 -5.93 -4.71 -24.22
C LYS A 37 -6.97 -5.06 -25.30
N ALA A 38 -7.03 -4.22 -26.33
CA ALA A 38 -7.87 -4.41 -27.50
C ALA A 38 -7.33 -5.55 -28.37
N SER A 39 -8.21 -6.44 -28.79
CA SER A 39 -7.93 -7.50 -29.76
C SER A 39 -8.13 -7.01 -31.20
N THR A 40 -7.72 -7.82 -32.17
CA THR A 40 -8.03 -7.58 -33.59
C THR A 40 -9.52 -7.44 -33.85
N ASN A 41 -10.36 -8.22 -33.17
CA ASN A 41 -11.81 -8.15 -33.32
C ASN A 41 -12.39 -6.83 -32.81
N ASP A 42 -11.85 -6.29 -31.72
CA ASP A 42 -12.30 -5.00 -31.19
C ASP A 42 -11.96 -3.85 -32.15
N SER A 43 -10.75 -3.87 -32.70
CA SER A 43 -10.29 -2.88 -33.67
C SER A 43 -11.10 -2.94 -34.97
N ASN A 44 -11.34 -4.14 -35.50
CA ASN A 44 -12.23 -4.36 -36.65
C ASN A 44 -13.67 -3.88 -36.38
N SER A 45 -14.13 -4.03 -35.14
CA SER A 45 -15.43 -3.55 -34.69
C SER A 45 -15.47 -2.05 -34.44
N LYS A 46 -14.35 -1.33 -34.57
CA LYS A 46 -14.22 0.12 -34.36
C LYS A 46 -14.75 0.57 -33.00
N LEU A 47 -14.49 -0.21 -31.94
CA LEU A 47 -14.80 0.21 -30.58
C LEU A 47 -13.96 1.43 -30.21
N LEU A 48 -14.50 2.32 -29.38
CA LEU A 48 -13.77 3.48 -28.89
C LEU A 48 -12.85 3.11 -27.72
N ASN A 49 -11.58 3.48 -27.80
CA ASN A 49 -10.59 3.35 -26.73
C ASN A 49 -10.92 4.26 -25.53
N ILE A 50 -10.12 4.17 -24.46
CA ILE A 50 -10.32 4.98 -23.24
C ILE A 50 -10.22 6.51 -23.45
N ASN A 51 -9.70 6.97 -24.59
CA ASN A 51 -9.65 8.38 -24.98
C ASN A 51 -10.84 8.81 -25.85
N GLY A 52 -11.68 7.87 -26.30
CA GLY A 52 -12.85 8.15 -27.14
C GLY A 52 -12.58 8.05 -28.65
N GLU A 53 -11.45 7.47 -29.05
CA GLU A 53 -11.05 7.32 -30.46
C GLU A 53 -11.19 5.85 -30.90
N PRO A 54 -11.40 5.54 -32.19
CA PRO A 54 -11.39 4.16 -32.67
C PRO A 54 -10.11 3.43 -32.27
N CYS A 55 -10.24 2.27 -31.60
CA CYS A 55 -9.10 1.56 -31.03
C CYS A 55 -8.25 0.83 -32.08
N GLY A 56 -6.93 0.86 -31.86
CA GLY A 56 -5.97 -0.06 -32.45
C GLY A 56 -5.81 -1.34 -31.62
N VAL A 57 -5.21 -2.38 -32.20
CA VAL A 57 -4.84 -3.60 -31.44
C VAL A 57 -3.81 -3.23 -30.37
N GLY A 58 -4.05 -3.63 -29.12
CA GLY A 58 -3.18 -3.30 -27.98
C GLY A 58 -3.50 -1.98 -27.28
N ASP A 59 -4.45 -1.18 -27.79
CA ASP A 59 -5.00 -0.05 -27.05
C ASP A 59 -5.75 -0.52 -25.80
N PHE A 60 -5.93 0.39 -24.85
CA PHE A 60 -6.77 0.11 -23.69
C PHE A 60 -8.25 0.37 -24.02
N LEU A 61 -9.08 -0.59 -23.62
CA LEU A 61 -10.54 -0.55 -23.73
C LEU A 61 -11.18 -0.83 -22.37
N PHE A 62 -12.21 -0.05 -22.02
CA PHE A 62 -13.11 -0.42 -20.94
C PHE A 62 -14.00 -1.59 -21.36
N ARG A 63 -14.40 -2.42 -20.38
CA ARG A 63 -15.21 -3.62 -20.62
C ARG A 63 -16.52 -3.35 -21.37
N ASN A 64 -17.13 -2.20 -21.15
CA ASN A 64 -18.40 -1.78 -21.75
C ASN A 64 -18.21 -0.78 -22.92
N ALA A 65 -17.02 -0.70 -23.51
CA ALA A 65 -16.78 0.14 -24.68
C ALA A 65 -17.62 -0.31 -25.89
N SER A 66 -18.05 0.65 -26.70
CA SER A 66 -18.86 0.46 -27.91
C SER A 66 -18.35 1.37 -29.05
N LYS A 67 -19.02 1.36 -30.20
CA LYS A 67 -18.71 2.26 -31.33
C LYS A 67 -19.02 3.74 -31.06
N THR A 68 -19.89 4.01 -30.10
CA THR A 68 -20.41 5.36 -29.80
C THR A 68 -20.10 5.82 -28.38
N SER A 69 -19.54 4.94 -27.55
CA SER A 69 -19.15 5.24 -26.18
C SER A 69 -17.84 4.55 -25.86
N LYS A 70 -16.91 5.27 -25.24
CA LYS A 70 -15.68 4.65 -24.70
C LYS A 70 -15.92 3.72 -23.53
N GLY A 71 -17.13 3.70 -22.97
CA GLY A 71 -17.44 3.02 -21.73
C GLY A 71 -16.93 3.80 -20.51
N SER A 72 -16.83 3.10 -19.37
CA SER A 72 -16.43 3.68 -18.10
C SER A 72 -15.47 2.76 -17.36
N ALA A 73 -14.58 3.35 -16.57
CA ALA A 73 -13.70 2.61 -15.69
C ALA A 73 -14.52 1.81 -14.64
N ASP A 74 -14.06 0.60 -14.36
CA ASP A 74 -14.58 -0.28 -13.30
C ASP A 74 -13.47 -0.56 -12.29
N TYR A 75 -13.57 0.12 -11.15
CA TYR A 75 -12.56 0.07 -10.10
C TYR A 75 -12.81 -1.00 -9.03
N SER A 76 -13.74 -1.92 -9.27
CA SER A 76 -14.07 -3.00 -8.32
C SER A 76 -12.85 -3.80 -7.88
N ARG A 77 -11.85 -3.92 -8.75
CA ARG A 77 -10.58 -4.63 -8.50
C ARG A 77 -9.43 -3.73 -8.06
N SER A 78 -9.62 -2.41 -8.04
CA SER A 78 -8.58 -1.47 -7.62
C SER A 78 -8.27 -1.68 -6.14
N PRO A 79 -6.99 -1.77 -5.72
CA PRO A 79 -6.61 -1.80 -4.33
C PRO A 79 -6.68 -0.42 -3.66
N PHE A 80 -7.10 0.62 -4.38
CA PHE A 80 -7.20 1.98 -3.85
C PHE A 80 -8.67 2.40 -3.68
N VAL A 81 -8.90 3.33 -2.76
CA VAL A 81 -10.18 4.03 -2.63
C VAL A 81 -10.43 4.80 -3.92
N THR A 82 -11.65 4.68 -4.44
CA THR A 82 -12.00 5.08 -5.80
C THR A 82 -12.69 6.43 -5.86
N SER A 83 -13.15 6.96 -4.73
CA SER A 83 -13.83 8.26 -4.66
C SER A 83 -12.85 9.41 -4.79
N GLY A 84 -13.07 10.27 -5.79
CA GLY A 84 -12.38 11.55 -5.93
C GLY A 84 -10.97 11.50 -6.52
N THR A 85 -10.60 10.41 -7.22
CA THR A 85 -9.27 10.30 -7.83
C THR A 85 -9.34 10.25 -9.36
N GLU A 86 -8.76 11.25 -10.02
CA GLU A 86 -8.50 11.23 -11.46
C GLU A 86 -7.10 10.63 -11.69
N ILE A 87 -7.03 9.31 -11.81
CA ILE A 87 -5.78 8.65 -12.15
C ILE A 87 -5.56 8.79 -13.66
N SER A 88 -4.43 9.36 -14.05
CA SER A 88 -4.05 9.48 -15.45
C SER A 88 -3.99 8.10 -16.13
N ASN A 89 -4.64 7.97 -17.29
CA ASN A 89 -4.53 6.75 -18.10
C ASN A 89 -3.08 6.44 -18.53
N ALA A 90 -2.20 7.45 -18.51
CA ALA A 90 -0.79 7.30 -18.89
C ALA A 90 0.02 6.40 -17.94
N ILE A 91 -0.48 6.10 -16.73
CA ILE A 91 0.21 5.23 -15.77
C ILE A 91 -0.26 3.77 -15.79
N ILE A 92 -1.24 3.44 -16.63
CA ILE A 92 -1.77 2.08 -16.72
C ILE A 92 -0.71 1.14 -17.31
N ASP A 93 -0.54 -0.02 -16.67
CA ASP A 93 0.49 -1.04 -16.91
C ASP A 93 1.92 -0.48 -16.81
N LEU A 94 2.14 0.53 -15.97
CA LEU A 94 3.48 1.02 -15.63
C LEU A 94 3.84 0.71 -14.17
N PRO A 95 5.14 0.46 -13.89
CA PRO A 95 5.66 0.44 -12.53
C PRO A 95 5.79 1.87 -12.00
N ILE A 96 5.24 2.12 -10.81
CA ILE A 96 5.43 3.39 -10.10
C ILE A 96 6.28 3.15 -8.87
N ARG A 97 7.41 3.85 -8.80
CA ARG A 97 8.29 3.83 -7.64
C ARG A 97 7.64 4.61 -6.49
N THR A 98 7.44 3.93 -5.38
CA THR A 98 6.94 4.48 -4.12
C THR A 98 7.91 4.17 -2.98
N MET A 99 7.58 4.66 -1.79
CA MET A 99 8.37 4.49 -0.59
C MET A 99 7.91 3.27 0.20
N ILE A 100 8.87 2.50 0.72
CA ILE A 100 8.63 1.55 1.80
C ILE A 100 9.18 2.12 3.10
N TYR A 101 8.41 1.98 4.17
CA TYR A 101 8.79 2.37 5.52
C TYR A 101 8.86 1.12 6.37
N SER A 102 10.01 0.91 7.01
CA SER A 102 10.20 -0.18 7.96
C SER A 102 10.37 0.40 9.35
N CYS A 103 9.79 -0.29 10.32
CA CYS A 103 9.98 0.04 11.73
C CYS A 103 10.12 -1.20 12.59
N VAL A 104 10.91 -1.08 13.65
CA VAL A 104 11.03 -2.09 14.68
C VAL A 104 10.82 -1.44 16.04
N TYR A 105 9.92 -2.00 16.84
CA TYR A 105 9.68 -1.53 18.20
C TYR A 105 9.36 -2.71 19.12
N TYR A 106 9.42 -2.46 20.43
CA TYR A 106 9.18 -3.46 21.46
C TYR A 106 7.93 -3.08 22.26
N SER A 107 7.22 -4.07 22.79
CA SER A 107 6.04 -3.87 23.63
C SER A 107 5.96 -4.89 24.74
N ARG A 108 5.29 -4.52 25.84
CA ARG A 108 4.94 -5.41 26.97
C ARG A 108 3.63 -6.19 26.75
N ASN A 109 2.86 -5.83 25.73
CA ASN A 109 1.56 -6.45 25.50
C ASN A 109 1.70 -7.91 25.06
N ASN A 110 0.62 -8.68 25.22
CA ASN A 110 0.56 -10.05 24.73
C ASN A 110 0.76 -10.08 23.20
N ILE A 111 1.60 -11.00 22.70
CA ILE A 111 1.88 -11.15 21.27
C ILE A 111 0.61 -11.33 20.42
N ASN A 112 -0.41 -11.99 20.97
CA ASN A 112 -1.69 -12.24 20.30
C ASN A 112 -2.48 -10.95 20.05
N SER A 113 -2.19 -9.85 20.77
CA SER A 113 -2.78 -8.54 20.48
C SER A 113 -2.34 -7.93 19.14
N TYR A 114 -1.34 -8.54 18.47
CA TYR A 114 -0.77 -8.05 17.22
C TYR A 114 -1.02 -8.97 16.01
N VAL A 115 -1.57 -10.17 16.21
CA VAL A 115 -1.68 -11.21 15.16
C VAL A 115 -2.70 -10.86 14.08
N ASP A 116 -3.88 -10.35 14.46
CA ASP A 116 -4.97 -10.02 13.52
C ASP A 116 -4.94 -8.56 13.04
N PHE A 117 -3.82 -7.88 13.26
CA PHE A 117 -3.67 -6.45 12.99
C PHE A 117 -3.46 -6.19 11.49
N LYS A 118 -4.53 -6.31 10.69
CA LYS A 118 -4.52 -6.00 9.25
C LYS A 118 -4.70 -4.50 8.96
N GLY A 119 -5.18 -3.74 9.94
CA GLY A 119 -5.37 -2.30 9.95
C GLY A 119 -5.54 -1.83 11.39
N VAL A 120 -5.35 -0.53 11.63
CA VAL A 120 -5.11 0.01 12.98
C VAL A 120 -6.30 -0.16 13.92
N ASN A 121 -6.17 -1.03 14.92
CA ASN A 121 -6.84 -0.87 16.21
C ASN A 121 -6.02 -1.51 17.33
N GLY A 122 -5.22 -0.71 18.05
CA GLY A 122 -4.75 -1.05 19.39
C GLY A 122 -3.26 -1.39 19.60
N GLY A 123 -2.34 -0.44 19.43
CA GLY A 123 -1.05 -0.52 20.15
C GLY A 123 0.23 -0.13 19.40
N PHE A 124 0.17 0.80 18.46
CA PHE A 124 1.35 1.29 17.75
C PHE A 124 1.76 2.67 18.27
N SER A 125 3.00 2.79 18.75
CA SER A 125 3.52 4.04 19.32
C SER A 125 3.49 5.17 18.28
N SER A 126 3.12 6.40 18.70
CA SER A 126 3.23 7.59 17.85
C SER A 126 4.67 7.84 17.38
N LYS A 127 5.65 7.33 18.14
CA LYS A 127 7.06 7.33 17.77
C LYS A 127 7.35 6.52 16.52
N CYS A 128 6.51 5.56 16.14
CA CYS A 128 6.66 4.75 14.93
C CYS A 128 5.97 5.38 13.69
N ARG A 129 5.54 6.64 13.76
CA ARG A 129 4.93 7.35 12.62
C ARG A 129 5.92 7.52 11.44
N PRO A 130 5.51 7.19 10.20
CA PRO A 130 6.20 7.60 8.98
C PRO A 130 5.94 9.10 8.69
N ALA A 131 6.61 9.64 7.67
CA ALA A 131 6.50 11.05 7.29
C ALA A 131 5.09 11.47 6.85
N GLU A 132 4.40 10.64 6.05
CA GLU A 132 3.04 10.91 5.57
C GLU A 132 2.02 10.26 6.51
N ILE A 133 1.26 11.06 7.27
CA ILE A 133 0.34 10.54 8.30
C ILE A 133 -1.12 10.54 7.85
N ASN A 134 -1.43 10.88 6.61
CA ASN A 134 -2.81 10.85 6.13
C ASN A 134 -3.37 9.43 6.14
N VAL A 135 -4.64 9.34 6.55
CA VAL A 135 -5.36 8.07 6.66
C VAL A 135 -5.38 7.35 5.32
N GLY A 136 -4.99 6.08 5.34
CA GLY A 136 -4.96 5.22 4.15
C GLY A 136 -3.76 5.41 3.22
N LYS A 137 -2.82 6.31 3.53
CA LYS A 137 -1.58 6.43 2.74
C LYS A 137 -0.64 5.24 2.89
N TRP A 138 -0.64 4.54 4.02
CA TRP A 138 0.24 3.40 4.25
C TRP A 138 -0.54 2.10 4.35
N LYS A 139 0.00 1.04 3.74
CA LYS A 139 -0.49 -0.34 3.86
C LYS A 139 0.62 -1.23 4.41
N ALA A 140 0.32 -2.06 5.40
CA ALA A 140 1.28 -3.07 5.87
C ALA A 140 1.48 -4.15 4.80
N ILE A 141 2.72 -4.51 4.53
CA ILE A 141 3.07 -5.58 3.57
C ILE A 141 3.81 -6.73 4.24
N ASP A 142 4.41 -6.49 5.41
CA ASP A 142 5.08 -7.51 6.19
C ASP A 142 5.03 -7.17 7.69
N GLN A 143 4.89 -8.20 8.51
CA GLN A 143 4.98 -8.11 9.96
C GLN A 143 5.59 -9.38 10.53
N THR A 144 6.60 -9.20 11.38
CA THR A 144 7.19 -10.27 12.19
C THR A 144 7.03 -9.92 13.67
N LEU A 145 6.55 -10.89 14.45
CA LEU A 145 6.40 -10.81 15.89
C LEU A 145 7.32 -11.83 16.55
N ARG A 146 8.10 -11.43 17.57
CA ARG A 146 8.96 -12.36 18.33
C ARG A 146 8.96 -12.00 19.81
N ASN A 147 8.76 -12.99 20.67
CA ASN A 147 9.03 -12.80 22.09
C ASN A 147 10.54 -12.73 22.33
N THR A 148 10.97 -11.83 23.20
CA THR A 148 12.32 -11.74 23.73
C THR A 148 12.27 -11.53 25.23
N ILE A 149 13.23 -12.06 25.96
CA ILE A 149 13.35 -11.87 27.40
C ILE A 149 14.52 -10.94 27.63
N ASP A 150 14.33 -9.89 28.43
CA ASP A 150 15.45 -9.01 28.81
C ASP A 150 16.31 -9.64 29.92
N LYS A 151 17.41 -8.97 30.25
CA LYS A 151 18.35 -9.41 31.31
C LYS A 151 17.71 -9.52 32.69
N ASP A 152 16.58 -8.84 32.92
CA ASP A 152 15.85 -8.82 34.19
C ASP A 152 14.70 -9.85 34.19
N GLY A 153 14.66 -10.75 33.20
CA GLY A 153 13.65 -11.80 33.07
C GLY A 153 12.30 -11.33 32.52
N LYS A 154 12.19 -10.07 32.09
CA LYS A 154 10.91 -9.53 31.64
C LYS A 154 10.68 -9.86 30.16
N ILE A 155 9.47 -10.32 29.84
CA ILE A 155 9.07 -10.69 28.47
C ILE A 155 8.61 -9.48 27.65
N TRP A 156 9.21 -9.30 26.48
CA TRP A 156 8.92 -8.29 25.49
C TRP A 156 8.48 -8.94 24.18
N VAL A 157 7.62 -8.27 23.44
CA VAL A 157 7.33 -8.60 22.04
C VAL A 157 8.10 -7.63 21.16
N ARG A 158 9.00 -8.12 20.33
CA ARG A 158 9.61 -7.39 19.22
C ARG A 158 8.67 -7.43 18.03
N ILE A 159 8.23 -6.27 17.56
CA ILE A 159 7.42 -6.09 16.37
C ILE A 159 8.29 -5.45 15.30
N ALA A 160 8.50 -6.15 14.19
CA ALA A 160 9.09 -5.58 12.98
C ALA A 160 8.03 -5.49 11.89
N ARG A 161 7.87 -4.32 11.29
CA ARG A 161 6.79 -4.06 10.32
C ARG A 161 7.33 -3.30 9.12
N LYS A 162 6.86 -3.69 7.93
CA LYS A 162 7.12 -2.98 6.67
C LYS A 162 5.81 -2.50 6.07
N MET A 163 5.82 -1.27 5.56
CA MET A 163 4.65 -0.61 5.00
C MET A 163 4.97 0.05 3.69
N VAL A 164 4.03 0.03 2.74
CA VAL A 164 4.15 0.67 1.43
C VAL A 164 3.29 1.93 1.37
N LEU A 165 3.86 3.02 0.88
CA LEU A 165 3.16 4.28 0.62
C LEU A 165 2.31 4.16 -0.65
N ALA A 166 1.06 4.59 -0.57
CA ALA A 166 0.20 4.74 -1.74
C ALA A 166 0.79 5.82 -2.66
N PRO A 167 0.95 5.56 -3.97
CA PRO A 167 1.49 6.55 -4.91
C PRO A 167 0.60 7.80 -5.03
N PHE A 168 1.18 8.94 -5.38
CA PHE A 168 0.46 10.20 -5.63
C PHE A 168 -0.49 10.60 -4.48
N ASP A 169 -1.72 10.97 -4.79
CA ASP A 169 -2.82 11.30 -3.88
C ASP A 169 -3.69 10.08 -3.50
N LEU A 170 -3.36 8.89 -4.01
CA LEU A 170 -4.12 7.66 -3.76
C LEU A 170 -4.10 7.27 -2.29
N LYS A 171 -5.14 6.54 -1.89
CA LYS A 171 -5.27 5.90 -0.57
C LYS A 171 -5.59 4.42 -0.76
N TRP A 172 -4.95 3.56 0.01
CA TRP A 172 -5.26 2.13 0.03
C TRP A 172 -6.68 1.92 0.52
N ASP A 173 -7.42 1.05 -0.17
CA ASP A 173 -8.77 0.65 0.19
C ASP A 173 -8.73 -0.24 1.45
N PRO A 174 -9.31 0.18 2.59
CA PRO A 174 -9.28 -0.63 3.81
C PRO A 174 -9.93 -2.00 3.60
N ASP A 175 -11.05 -2.04 2.89
CA ASP A 175 -11.87 -3.24 2.79
C ASP A 175 -11.17 -4.31 1.93
N LYS A 176 -10.35 -3.87 0.98
CA LYS A 176 -9.57 -4.76 0.11
C LYS A 176 -8.18 -5.11 0.64
N ASN A 177 -7.59 -4.23 1.44
CA ASN A 177 -6.20 -4.37 1.89
C ASN A 177 -6.07 -4.75 3.36
N GLY A 178 -7.18 -4.98 4.05
CA GLY A 178 -7.19 -5.40 5.44
C GLY A 178 -7.23 -4.25 6.45
N GLY A 179 -7.42 -3.01 5.99
CA GLY A 179 -7.72 -1.85 6.82
C GLY A 179 -6.83 -0.64 6.55
N THR A 180 -7.36 0.55 6.83
CA THR A 180 -6.67 1.83 6.73
C THR A 180 -6.03 2.18 8.05
N TRP A 181 -4.87 2.80 8.01
CA TRP A 181 -4.26 3.40 9.19
C TRP A 181 -4.97 4.69 9.54
N LYS A 182 -5.64 4.73 10.70
CA LYS A 182 -6.02 5.97 11.38
C LYS A 182 -5.02 6.17 12.54
N TRP A 183 -4.37 7.32 12.56
CA TRP A 183 -3.38 7.67 13.60
C TRP A 183 -4.00 8.18 14.88
#